data_AF-A0A380JWW0-F1
#
_entry.id   AF-A0A380JWW0-F1
#
_cell.length_a   1.000
_cell.length_b   1.000
_cell.length_c   1.000
_cell.angle_alpha   90.00
_cell.angle_beta   90.00
_cell.angle_gamma   90.00
#
_symmetry.space_group_name_H-M   'P 1'
#
loop_
_entity.id
_entity.type
_entity.pdbx_description
1 polymer ?
#
loop_
_entity_poly.entity_id
_entity_poly.type
_entity_poly.pdbx_seq_one_letter_code
_entity_poly.pdbx_strand_id
1 'polypeptide(L)' 'MFEHEKNIKVVHIRQATNIPLSDLAQFRGNKQEPLYVICQSGMRSKRACRFLANQGYQVVDIKGGMSHWTDDTLLVKKK' A
#
# COMPACT_ATOMS: atom_id res chain seq x y z
N MET A 1 -19.88 -16.66 25.75
CA MET A 1 -18.48 -16.21 25.57
C MET A 1 -18.27 -16.14 24.07
N PHE A 2 -18.63 -15.01 23.45
CA PHE A 2 -18.68 -14.89 21.99
C PHE A 2 -17.33 -14.38 21.48
N GLU A 3 -16.77 -15.17 20.58
CA GLU A 3 -15.51 -14.94 19.87
C GLU A 3 -15.53 -13.55 19.22
N HIS A 4 -14.52 -12.73 19.52
CA HIS A 4 -14.37 -11.43 18.88
C HIS A 4 -13.94 -11.65 17.43
N GLU A 5 -14.92 -11.65 16.53
CA GLU A 5 -14.70 -11.49 15.09
C GLU A 5 -13.89 -10.20 14.89
N LYS A 6 -12.59 -10.35 14.56
CA LYS A 6 -11.76 -9.25 14.07
C LYS A 6 -12.39 -8.77 12.77
N ASN A 7 -13.16 -7.69 12.86
CA ASN A 7 -13.63 -6.92 11.73
C ASN A 7 -12.40 -6.53 10.88
N ILE A 8 -12.13 -7.27 9.80
CA ILE A 8 -11.18 -6.84 8.77
C ILE A 8 -11.88 -5.69 8.06
N LYS A 9 -11.75 -4.48 8.61
CA LYS A 9 -12.00 -3.28 7.83
C LYS A 9 -11.02 -3.32 6.67
N VAL A 10 -11.49 -3.73 5.51
CA VAL A 10 -10.76 -3.57 4.26
C VAL A 10 -10.73 -2.07 4.00
N VAL A 11 -9.71 -1.41 4.56
CA VAL A 11 -9.42 -0.01 4.26
C VAL A 11 -8.97 0.01 2.81
N HIS A 12 -9.91 0.31 1.92
CA HIS A 12 -9.62 0.56 0.52
C HIS A 12 -9.28 2.04 0.38
N ILE A 13 -8.01 2.33 0.15
CA ILE A 13 -7.61 3.68 -0.25
C ILE A 13 -8.26 3.92 -1.61
N ARG A 14 -9.10 4.96 -1.73
CA ARG A 14 -9.74 5.33 -2.99
C ARG A 14 -8.65 5.51 -4.05
N GLN A 15 -8.83 4.88 -5.22
CA GLN A 15 -7.88 4.84 -6.34
C GLN A 15 -6.65 3.91 -6.15
N ALA A 16 -6.54 3.17 -5.04
CA ALA A 16 -5.48 2.18 -4.90
C ALA A 16 -5.84 0.87 -5.63
N THR A 17 -4.90 0.37 -6.42
CA THR A 17 -5.03 -0.95 -7.06
C THR A 17 -4.48 -2.01 -6.12
N ASN A 18 -5.29 -3.02 -5.79
CA ASN A 18 -4.83 -4.16 -5.00
C ASN A 18 -4.18 -5.20 -5.90
N ILE A 19 -2.87 -5.38 -5.76
CA ILE A 19 -2.08 -6.35 -6.53
C ILE A 19 -1.42 -7.31 -5.54
N PRO A 20 -1.71 -8.62 -5.63
CA PRO A 20 -0.99 -9.63 -4.86
C PRO A 20 0.52 -9.56 -5.13
N LEU A 21 1.33 -9.81 -4.09
CA LEU A 21 2.79 -9.78 -4.25
C LEU A 21 3.30 -10.79 -5.31
N SER A 22 2.59 -11.92 -5.48
CA SER A 22 2.87 -12.92 -6.53
C SER A 22 2.73 -12.37 -7.94
N ASP A 23 1.83 -11.42 -8.14
CA ASP A 23 1.44 -10.92 -9.47
C ASP A 23 2.18 -9.63 -9.82
N LEU A 24 3.03 -9.13 -8.90
CA LEU A 24 3.77 -7.88 -9.06
C LEU A 24 4.67 -7.88 -10.31
N ALA A 25 5.13 -9.04 -10.77
CA ALA A 25 5.91 -9.14 -12.01
C ALA A 25 5.14 -8.71 -13.26
N GLN A 26 3.81 -8.79 -13.22
CA GLN A 26 2.93 -8.39 -14.32
C GLN A 26 2.54 -6.91 -14.25
N PHE A 27 2.86 -6.22 -13.15
CA PHE A 27 2.53 -4.82 -12.99
C PHE A 27 3.19 -3.96 -14.07
N ARG A 28 2.40 -3.05 -14.67
CA ARG A 28 2.87 -2.07 -15.64
C ARG A 28 2.27 -0.72 -15.25
N GLY A 29 3.08 0.11 -14.60
CA GLY A 29 2.74 1.49 -14.25
C GLY A 29 3.50 2.51 -15.09
N ASN A 30 3.16 3.78 -14.88
CA ASN A 30 3.96 4.91 -15.34
C ASN A 30 5.26 5.00 -14.52
N LYS A 31 6.42 5.10 -15.17
CA LYS A 31 7.72 5.25 -14.50
C LYS A 31 8.08 6.69 -14.16
N GLN A 32 7.37 7.65 -14.75
CA GLN A 32 7.59 9.09 -14.52
C GLN A 32 6.88 9.60 -13.27
N GLU A 33 5.97 8.81 -12.70
CA GLU A 33 5.21 9.16 -11.51
C GLU A 33 5.60 8.26 -10.33
N PRO A 34 5.58 8.79 -9.10
CA PRO A 34 5.88 8.01 -7.92
C PRO A 34 4.74 7.01 -7.61
N LEU A 35 5.12 5.76 -7.37
CA LEU A 35 4.22 4.69 -6.93
C LEU A 35 4.24 4.58 -5.41
N TYR A 36 3.11 4.90 -4.78
CA TYR A 36 2.91 4.69 -3.36
C TYR A 36 2.46 3.26 -3.11
N VAL A 37 3.24 2.51 -2.32
CA VAL A 37 2.99 1.10 -2.05
C VAL A 37 2.75 0.92 -0.55
N ILE A 38 1.64 0.28 -0.22
CA ILE A 38 1.23 0.01 1.16
C ILE A 38 0.72 -1.43 1.26
N CYS A 39 0.93 -2.05 2.41
CA CYS A 39 0.27 -3.30 2.78
C CYS A 39 -0.21 -3.21 4.22
N GLN A 40 -0.79 -4.27 4.78
CA GLN A 40 -1.38 -4.18 6.13
C GLN A 40 -0.37 -3.79 7.23
N SER A 41 0.82 -4.41 7.28
CA SER A 41 1.82 -4.21 8.34
C SER A 41 3.17 -3.61 7.87
N GLY A 42 3.31 -3.35 6.57
CA GLY A 42 4.55 -2.82 5.96
C GLY A 42 5.56 -3.86 5.45
N MET A 43 5.48 -5.15 5.84
CA MET A 43 6.48 -6.14 5.43
C MET A 43 6.42 -6.47 3.92
N ARG A 44 5.21 -6.57 3.36
CA ARG A 44 5.01 -6.90 1.93
C ARG A 44 5.29 -5.70 1.02
N SER A 45 4.93 -4.49 1.45
CA SER A 45 5.18 -3.26 0.70
C SER A 45 6.68 -2.99 0.56
N LYS A 46 7.49 -3.25 1.60
CA LYS A 46 8.96 -3.21 1.49
C LYS A 46 9.51 -4.13 0.40
N ARG A 47 9.01 -5.37 0.30
CA ARG A 47 9.43 -6.33 -0.73
C ARG A 47 9.00 -5.84 -2.12
N ALA A 48 7.77 -5.36 -2.24
CA ALA A 48 7.23 -4.83 -3.48
C ALA A 48 8.01 -3.60 -3.97
N CYS A 49 8.31 -2.64 -3.09
CA CYS A 49 9.14 -1.47 -3.41
C CYS A 49 10.51 -1.87 -3.92
N ARG A 50 11.19 -2.82 -3.26
CA ARG A 50 12.50 -3.29 -3.73
C ARG A 50 12.43 -3.88 -5.14
N PHE A 51 11.40 -4.69 -5.40
CA PHE A 51 11.18 -5.30 -6.71
C PHE A 51 10.91 -4.24 -7.79
N LEU A 52 9.99 -3.31 -7.53
CA LEU A 52 9.62 -2.24 -8.48
C LEU A 52 10.77 -1.24 -8.70
N ALA A 53 11.53 -0.88 -7.66
CA ALA A 53 12.70 -0.02 -7.77
C ALA A 53 13.75 -0.64 -8.72
N ASN A 54 14.00 -1.95 -8.61
CA ASN A 54 14.90 -2.67 -9.51
C ASN A 54 14.42 -2.67 -10.98
N GLN A 55 13.13 -2.47 -11.22
CA GLN A 55 12.57 -2.29 -12.57
C GLN A 55 12.60 -0.84 -13.06
N GLY A 56 13.14 0.08 -12.27
CA GLY A 56 13.27 1.50 -12.61
C GLY A 56 12.02 2.34 -12.29
N TYR A 57 11.13 1.85 -11.43
CA TYR A 57 10.03 2.66 -10.92
C TYR A 57 10.49 3.57 -9.78
N GLN A 58 9.95 4.79 -9.72
CA GLN A 58 10.02 5.63 -8.54
C GLN A 58 8.99 5.10 -7.52
N VAL A 59 9.44 4.68 -6.35
CA VAL A 59 8.58 4.01 -5.36
C VAL A 59 8.67 4.64 -3.98
N VAL A 60 7.54 4.67 -3.27
CA VAL A 60 7.44 5.18 -1.90
C VAL A 60 6.75 4.12 -1.04
N ASP A 61 7.48 3.55 -0.08
CA ASP A 61 6.92 2.62 0.92
C ASP A 61 6.22 3.40 2.03
N ILE A 62 4.92 3.16 2.21
CA ILE A 62 4.16 3.76 3.30
C ILE A 62 4.44 2.98 4.59
N LYS A 63 5.28 3.56 5.45
CA LYS A 63 5.70 2.96 6.73
C LYS A 63 4.52 2.69 7.65
N GLY A 64 4.63 1.60 8.43
CA GLY A 64 3.57 1.16 9.34
C GLY A 64 2.41 0.42 8.67
N GLY A 65 2.26 0.54 7.35
CA GLY A 65 1.18 -0.10 6.61
C GLY A 65 -0.20 0.47 6.96
N MET A 66 -1.24 -0.16 6.43
CA MET A 66 -2.63 0.25 6.66
C MET A 66 -3.02 0.24 8.14
N SER A 67 -2.37 -0.56 8.99
CA SER A 67 -2.65 -0.55 10.43
C SER A 67 -2.26 0.76 11.13
N HIS A 68 -1.37 1.56 10.53
CA HIS A 68 -1.04 2.90 11.00
C HIS A 68 -1.74 4.00 10.18
N TRP A 69 -2.51 3.60 9.17
CA TRP A 69 -3.36 4.49 8.40
C TRP A 69 -4.65 4.73 9.17
N THR A 70 -4.62 5.69 10.09
CA THR A 70 -5.83 6.19 10.75
C THR A 70 -6.55 7.19 9.85
N ASP A 71 -7.88 7.20 9.94
CA ASP A 71 -8.85 7.96 9.12
C ASP A 71 -8.51 9.46 8.94
N ASP A 72 -7.66 10.01 9.81
CA ASP A 72 -7.16 11.39 9.80
C ASP A 72 -6.20 11.71 8.63
N THR A 73 -5.59 10.69 8.02
CA THR A 73 -4.69 10.89 6.86
C THR A 73 -5.44 11.23 5.57
N LEU A 74 -6.78 11.17 5.56
CA LEU A 74 -7.61 11.62 4.44
C LEU A 74 -7.80 13.16 4.39
N LEU A 75 -7.38 13.89 5.43
CA LEU A 75 -7.26 15.34 5.33
C LEU A 75 -5.88 15.69 4.80
N VAL A 76 -5.74 15.60 3.48
CA VAL A 76 -4.77 16.43 2.75
C VAL A 76 -5.06 17.87 3.14
N LYS A 77 -4.39 18.37 4.19
CA LYS A 77 -4.41 19.79 4.53
C LYS A 77 -3.80 20.52 3.33
N LYS A 78 -4.66 21.02 2.45
CA LYS A 78 -4.32 22.17 1.62
C LYS A 78 -3.93 23.29 2.58
N LYS A 79 -2.66 23.68 2.56
CA LYS A 79 -2.25 25.02 2.93
C LYS A 79 -1.23 25.52 1.92
#